data_AF-A0A8H7UKY9-F1
#
_entry.id   AF-A0A8H7UKY9-F1
#
_cell.length_a   1.000
_cell.length_b   1.000
_cell.length_c   1.000
_cell.angle_alpha   90.00
_cell.angle_beta   90.00
_cell.angle_gamma   90.00
#
_symmetry.space_group_name_H-M   'P 1'
#
loop_
_entity.id
_entity.type
_entity.pdbx_description
1 polymer ?
#
loop_
_entity_poly.entity_id
_entity_poly.type
_entity_poly.pdbx_seq_one_letter_code
_entity_poly.pdbx_strand_id
1 'polypeptide(L)' 'MPAPKIVTVPHFGFITAEKLVRIAPNAAVWGAAAGAAVLLLGSDIPIIKRDILSKVPVVGNYWAVEAPVKEED' A
#
# COMPACT_ATOMS: atom_id res chain seq x y z
N MET A 1 -38.87 27.05 -24.17
CA MET A 1 -37.62 26.87 -23.40
C MET A 1 -37.19 25.42 -23.53
N PRO A 2 -35.91 25.10 -23.82
CA PRO A 2 -35.45 23.71 -23.88
C PRO A 2 -35.48 23.06 -22.48
N ALA A 3 -35.88 21.80 -22.41
CA ALA A 3 -35.97 21.06 -21.15
C ALA A 3 -34.57 20.64 -20.64
N PRO A 4 -34.30 20.67 -19.32
CA PRO A 4 -33.01 20.26 -18.77
C PRO A 4 -32.81 18.75 -18.90
N LYS A 5 -31.63 18.35 -19.41
CA LYS A 5 -31.22 16.94 -19.51
C LYS A 5 -30.73 16.47 -18.13
N ILE A 6 -31.50 15.61 -17.47
CA ILE A 6 -31.12 15.00 -16.19
C ILE A 6 -30.13 13.87 -16.49
N VAL A 7 -28.90 14.00 -15.98
CA VAL A 7 -27.88 12.94 -16.07
C VAL A 7 -27.78 12.29 -14.71
N THR A 8 -28.27 11.06 -14.58
CA THR A 8 -28.16 10.26 -13.35
C THR A 8 -26.79 9.59 -13.30
N VAL A 9 -25.91 10.09 -12.42
CA VAL A 9 -24.64 9.43 -12.13
C VAL A 9 -24.89 8.24 -11.21
N PRO A 10 -24.42 7.03 -11.54
CA PRO A 10 -24.57 5.88 -10.65
C PRO A 10 -23.78 6.11 -9.36
N HIS A 11 -24.47 6.04 -8.23
CA HIS A 11 -23.90 6.16 -6.90
C HIS A 11 -24.42 5.00 -6.02
N PHE A 12 -23.54 4.44 -5.19
CA PHE A 12 -23.91 3.42 -4.20
C PHE A 12 -24.04 4.12 -2.85
N GLY A 13 -25.28 4.38 -2.42
CA GLY A 13 -25.54 5.21 -1.25
C GLY A 13 -24.91 6.60 -1.41
N PHE A 14 -23.99 6.96 -0.50
CA PHE A 14 -23.28 8.25 -0.46
C PHE A 14 -21.94 8.28 -1.23
N ILE A 15 -21.57 7.19 -1.89
CA ILE A 15 -20.29 7.05 -2.61
C ILE A 15 -20.55 7.06 -4.12
N THR A 16 -19.90 7.98 -4.82
CA THR A 16 -19.91 8.08 -6.28
C THR A 16 -18.52 7.70 -6.81
N ALA A 17 -18.44 7.21 -8.05
CA ALA A 17 -17.15 6.90 -8.68
C ALA A 17 -16.25 8.15 -8.75
N GLU A 18 -16.82 9.31 -9.04
CA GLU A 18 -16.11 10.59 -9.05
C GLU A 18 -15.54 10.95 -7.67
N LYS A 19 -16.30 10.69 -6.60
CA LYS A 19 -15.85 10.93 -5.22
C LYS A 19 -14.68 10.01 -4.87
N LEU A 20 -14.69 8.76 -5.33
CA LEU A 20 -13.59 7.81 -5.12
C LEU A 20 -12.30 8.29 -5.78
N VAL A 21 -12.38 8.73 -7.04
CA VAL A 21 -11.22 9.26 -7.78
C VAL A 21 -10.67 10.51 -7.09
N ARG A 22 -11.55 11.37 -6.55
CA ARG A 22 -11.14 12.57 -5.81
C ARG A 22 -10.41 12.26 -4.50
N ILE A 23 -10.80 11.22 -3.77
CA ILE A 23 -10.14 10.85 -2.50
C ILE A 23 -8.92 9.95 -2.69
N ALA A 24 -8.76 9.35 -3.88
CA ALA A 24 -7.71 8.37 -4.16
C ALA A 24 -6.29 8.88 -3.85
N PRO A 25 -5.89 10.12 -4.19
CA PRO A 25 -4.53 10.61 -3.89
C PRO A 25 -4.28 10.69 -2.38
N ASN A 26 -5.23 11.23 -1.61
CA ASN A 26 -5.11 11.30 -0.15
C ASN A 26 -5.08 9.91 0.48
N ALA A 27 -5.95 9.01 0.02
CA ALA A 27 -5.96 7.62 0.48
C ALA A 27 -4.65 6.90 0.15
N ALA A 28 -4.04 7.18 -1.01
CA ALA A 28 -2.75 6.63 -1.39
C ALA A 28 -1.62 7.12 -0.47
N VAL A 29 -1.59 8.42 -0.13
CA VAL A 29 -0.61 8.98 0.82
C VAL A 29 -0.76 8.34 2.19
N TRP A 30 -1.99 8.24 2.71
CA TRP A 30 -2.25 7.57 3.99
C TRP A 30 -1.92 6.09 3.95
N GLY A 31 -2.22 5.40 2.85
CA GLY A 31 -1.88 4.00 2.65
C GLY A 31 -0.36 3.77 2.62
N ALA A 32 0.39 4.65 1.95
CA ALA A 32 1.84 4.61 1.95
C ALA A 32 2.43 4.87 3.35
N ALA A 33 1.92 5.87 4.08
CA ALA A 33 2.35 6.18 5.43
C ALA A 33 2.06 5.02 6.41
N ALA A 34 0.84 4.46 6.35
CA ALA A 34 0.47 3.30 7.16
C ALA A 34 1.31 2.07 6.78
N GLY A 35 1.52 1.82 5.49
CA GLY A 35 2.39 0.75 5.01
C GLY A 35 3.82 0.90 5.53
N ALA A 36 4.40 2.09 5.44
CA ALA A 36 5.73 2.38 5.98
C ALA A 36 5.79 2.16 7.50
N ALA A 37 4.76 2.56 8.25
CA ALA A 37 4.69 2.34 9.69
C ALA A 37 4.63 0.84 10.03
N VAL A 38 3.82 0.06 9.31
CA VAL A 38 3.74 -1.40 9.48
C VAL A 38 5.08 -2.07 9.13
N LEU A 39 5.75 -1.64 8.07
CA LEU A 39 7.07 -2.15 7.70
C LEU A 39 8.14 -1.82 8.75
N LEU A 40 8.07 -0.64 9.36
CA LEU A 40 9.00 -0.22 10.41
C LEU A 40 8.79 -1.02 11.70
N LEU A 41 7.53 -1.16 12.15
CA LEU A 41 7.19 -1.91 13.36
C LEU A 41 7.37 -3.42 13.15
N GLY A 42 7.03 -3.93 11.97
CA GLY A 42 7.22 -5.31 11.56
C GLY A 42 8.64 -5.62 11.08
N SER A 43 9.57 -4.67 11.22
CA SER A 43 10.95 -4.84 10.75
C SER A 43 11.65 -6.02 11.40
N ASP A 44 11.23 -6.48 12.59
CA ASP A 44 11.80 -7.64 13.27
C ASP A 44 11.31 -8.99 12.73
N ILE A 45 10.26 -8.99 11.91
CA ILE A 45 9.68 -10.21 11.33
C ILE A 45 10.54 -10.66 10.13
N PRO A 46 11.13 -11.87 10.14
CA PRO A 46 12.05 -12.32 9.10
C PRO A 46 11.42 -12.37 7.70
N ILE A 47 10.10 -12.61 7.61
CA ILE A 47 9.37 -12.61 6.32
C ILE A 47 9.29 -11.22 5.69
N ILE A 48 9.12 -10.16 6.50
CA ILE A 48 9.02 -8.77 6.03
C ILE A 48 10.39 -8.26 5.59
N LYS A 49 11.45 -8.58 6.36
CA LYS A 49 12.84 -8.29 5.97
C LYS A 49 13.16 -8.90 4.61
N ARG A 50 12.88 -10.19 4.43
CA ARG A 50 13.24 -10.93 3.22
C ARG A 50 12.43 -10.55 2.00
N ASP A 51 11.13 -10.31 2.13
CA ASP A 51 10.27 -10.19 0.94
C ASP A 51 10.06 -8.74 0.48
N ILE A 52 10.19 -7.76 1.40
CA ILE A 52 9.95 -6.33 1.13
C ILE A 52 11.21 -5.49 1.34
N LEU A 53 11.83 -5.55 2.53
CA LEU A 53 12.95 -4.66 2.87
C LEU A 53 14.24 -4.99 2.09
N SER A 54 14.50 -6.27 1.80
CA SER A 54 15.67 -6.72 1.03
C SER A 54 15.67 -6.24 -0.44
N LYS A 55 14.50 -5.91 -0.99
CA LYS A 55 14.33 -5.47 -2.38
C LYS A 55 14.53 -3.97 -2.57
N VAL A 56 14.79 -3.22 -1.49
CA VAL A 56 15.04 -1.79 -1.59
C VAL A 56 16.48 -1.59 -2.11
N PRO A 57 16.68 -0.97 -3.29
CA PRO A 57 17.96 -1.00 -3.99
C PRO A 57 19.13 -0.30 -3.27
N VAL A 58 18.85 0.59 -2.31
CA VAL A 58 19.88 1.36 -1.59
C VAL A 58 20.19 0.75 -0.21
N VAL A 59 19.18 0.19 0.46
CA VAL A 59 19.26 -0.23 1.87
C VAL A 59 18.93 -1.71 2.08
N GLY A 60 18.60 -2.45 1.02
CA GLY A 60 18.22 -3.86 1.07
C GLY A 60 19.31 -4.77 1.64
N ASN A 61 20.59 -4.42 1.44
CA ASN A 61 21.72 -5.15 2.02
C ASN A 61 21.77 -5.04 3.56
N TYR A 62 21.18 -4.00 4.17
CA TYR A 62 21.14 -3.86 5.64
C TYR A 62 20.15 -4.85 6.29
N TRP A 63 19.09 -5.23 5.57
CA TRP A 63 18.11 -6.22 6.02
C TRP A 63 18.26 -7.57 5.34
N ALA A 64 19.40 -7.83 4.70
CA ALA A 64 19.71 -9.15 4.13
C ALA A 64 19.74 -10.18 5.27
N VAL A 65 18.72 -11.03 5.32
CA VAL A 65 18.68 -12.16 6.23
C VAL A 65 19.66 -13.19 5.66
N GLU A 66 20.82 -13.36 6.29
CA GLU A 66 21.65 -14.54 6.07
C GLU A 66 20.77 -15.76 6.30
N ALA A 67 20.63 -16.59 5.27
CA ALA A 67 19.92 -17.85 5.40
C ALA A 67 20.52 -18.61 6.60
N PRO A 68 19.70 -19.30 7.43
CA PRO A 68 20.27 -20.17 8.44
C PRO A 68 21.15 -21.17 7.69
N VAL A 69 22.45 -21.17 7.99
CA VAL A 69 23.31 -22.28 7.60
C VAL A 69 22.68 -23.50 8.25
N LYS A 70 21.98 -24.31 7.45
CA LYS A 70 21.63 -25.65 7.85
C LYS A 70 22.93 -26.44 7.85
N GLU A 71 23.66 -26.37 8.96
CA GLU A 71 24.52 -27.47 9.37
C GLU A 71 23.60 -28.42 10.14
N GLU A 72 23.18 -29.48 9.47
CA GLU A 72 22.52 -30.63 10.09
C GLU A 72 23.40 -31.83 9.71
N ASP A 73 24.16 -32.31 10.70
CA ASP A 73 25.10 -33.45 10.66
C ASP A 73 24.41 -34.79 10.35
#